data_AF-A0A6L8N8E3-F1
#
_entry.id   AF-A0A6L8N8E3-F1
#
_cell.length_a   1.000
_cell.length_b   1.000
_cell.length_c   1.000
_cell.angle_alpha   90.00
_cell.angle_beta   90.00
_cell.angle_gamma   90.00
#
_symmetry.space_group_name_H-M   'P 1'
#
loop_
_entity.id
_entity.type
_entity.pdbx_description
1 polymer ?
#
loop_
_entity_poly.entity_id
_entity_poly.type
_entity_poly.pdbx_seq_one_letter_code
_entity_poly.pdbx_strand_id
1 'polypeptide(L)'
;MRNLIVQAFSWVLHQLLPARGRHRAPVRSVPTPTHSTCPSAWSRPWTGPSSDTARTIFTAEEARGLTDEQCERFYATAWAELGWDYPYTAEGVHQVSAEVRA
;
A
#
# COMPACT_ATOMS: atom_id res chain seq x y z
N MET A 1 -15.25 25.05 8.63
CA MET A 1 -14.79 23.69 8.99
C MET A 1 -13.42 23.35 8.40
N ARG A 2 -13.22 23.47 7.07
CA ARG A 2 -11.93 23.21 6.39
C ARG A 2 -10.72 23.95 7.00
N ASN A 3 -10.90 25.20 7.43
CA ASN A 3 -9.80 26.00 8.01
C ASN A 3 -9.33 25.51 9.39
N LEU A 4 -10.23 24.90 10.18
CA LEU A 4 -9.89 24.34 11.49
C LEU A 4 -9.04 23.08 11.35
N ILE A 5 -9.35 22.25 10.35
CA ILE A 5 -8.59 21.04 10.02
C ILE A 5 -7.16 21.44 9.60
N VAL A 6 -7.02 22.41 8.69
CA VAL A 6 -5.71 22.87 8.22
C VAL A 6 -4.86 23.46 9.37
N GLN A 7 -5.48 24.23 10.27
CA GLN A 7 -4.80 24.77 11.45
C GLN A 7 -4.34 23.67 12.40
N ALA A 8 -5.20 22.67 12.69
CA ALA A 8 -4.85 21.56 13.56
C ALA A 8 -3.68 20.74 13.00
N PHE A 9 -3.69 20.43 11.70
CA PHE A 9 -2.58 19.72 11.05
C PHE A 9 -1.29 20.53 11.06
N SER A 10 -1.37 21.82 10.77
CA SER A 10 -0.19 22.70 10.76
C SER A 10 0.44 22.81 12.15
N TRP A 11 -0.39 22.88 13.20
CA TRP A 11 0.07 22.94 14.58
C TRP A 11 0.77 21.64 15.02
N VAL A 12 0.17 20.48 14.70
CA VAL A 12 0.76 19.17 14.98
C VAL A 12 2.09 18.97 14.22
N LEU A 13 2.15 19.38 12.95
CA LEU A 13 3.38 19.27 12.15
C LEU A 13 4.51 20.14 12.71
N HIS A 14 4.22 21.35 13.20
CA HIS A 14 5.23 22.21 13.82
C HIS A 14 5.79 21.63 15.12
N GLN A 15 4.96 20.91 15.90
CA GLN A 15 5.40 20.25 17.13
C GLN A 15 6.23 19.00 16.86
N LEU A 16 5.91 18.25 15.80
CA LEU A 16 6.58 17.00 15.44
C LEU A 16 7.87 17.20 14.64
N LEU A 17 7.94 18.27 13.85
CA LEU A 17 9.08 18.60 13.03
C LEU A 17 9.72 19.87 13.58
N PRO A 18 10.58 19.79 14.62
CA PRO A 18 11.30 20.96 15.06
C PRO A 18 12.11 21.46 13.87
N ALA A 19 11.74 22.65 13.37
CA ALA A 19 12.40 23.36 12.28
C ALA A 19 13.77 23.91 12.71
N ARG A 20 14.60 23.05 13.32
CA ARG A 20 16.00 23.28 13.56
C ARG A 20 16.77 22.32 12.70
N GLY A 21 17.03 22.75 11.47
CA GLY A 21 18.11 22.21 10.64
C GLY A 21 19.39 22.24 11.45
N ARG A 22 19.72 21.10 12.07
CA ARG A 22 20.95 20.92 12.82
C ARG A 22 22.03 20.72 11.76
N HIS A 23 22.78 21.78 11.45
CA HIS A 23 23.98 21.67 10.63
C HIS A 23 24.84 20.55 11.21
N ARG A 24 25.01 19.50 10.40
CA ARG A 24 25.66 18.24 10.77
C ARG A 24 27.10 18.55 11.17
N ALA A 25 27.45 18.35 12.45
CA ALA A 25 28.83 18.25 12.86
C ALA A 25 29.50 17.05 12.14
N PRO A 26 30.81 17.09 11.85
CA PRO A 26 31.48 16.00 11.14
C PRO A 26 31.29 14.69 11.90
N VAL A 27 30.71 13.70 11.21
CA VAL A 27 30.47 12.37 11.74
C VAL A 27 31.82 11.70 11.96
N ARG A 28 32.15 11.38 13.21
CA ARG A 28 33.23 10.44 13.54
C ARG A 28 32.85 9.09 12.95
N SER A 29 33.69 8.56 12.06
CA SER A 29 33.50 7.28 11.38
C SER A 29 33.51 6.13 12.40
N VAL A 30 32.31 5.73 12.82
CA VAL A 30 32.06 4.46 13.51
C VAL A 30 32.00 3.37 12.43
N PRO A 31 32.70 2.22 12.58
CA PRO A 31 32.62 1.13 11.62
C PRO A 31 31.16 0.68 11.48
N THR A 32 30.66 0.75 10.26
CA THR A 32 29.28 0.39 9.92
C THR A 32 29.10 -1.11 10.14
N PRO A 33 28.22 -1.55 11.05
CA PRO A 33 27.85 -2.96 11.06
C PRO A 33 27.21 -3.27 9.71
N THR A 34 27.74 -4.28 9.01
CA THR A 34 27.23 -4.80 7.75
C THR A 34 25.89 -5.50 8.00
N HIS A 35 24.86 -4.73 8.39
CA HIS A 35 23.50 -5.22 8.31
C HIS A 35 23.14 -5.24 6.83
N SER A 36 23.02 -6.45 6.29
CA SER A 36 22.32 -6.68 5.03
C SER A 36 20.96 -5.99 5.16
N THR A 37 20.85 -4.79 4.59
CA THR A 37 19.61 -4.03 4.65
C THR A 37 18.73 -4.70 3.62
N CYS A 38 17.82 -5.59 4.06
CA CYS A 38 16.77 -6.07 3.18
C CYS A 38 16.16 -4.85 2.50
N PRO A 39 16.11 -4.80 1.16
CA PRO A 39 15.59 -3.64 0.47
C PRO A 39 14.17 -3.41 0.96
N SER A 40 13.92 -2.20 1.45
CA SER A 40 12.62 -1.75 1.91
C SER A 40 11.58 -2.05 0.83
N ALA A 41 10.42 -2.60 1.20
CA ALA A 41 9.34 -2.83 0.23
C ALA A 41 8.92 -1.52 -0.48
N TRP A 42 9.14 -0.37 0.15
CA TRP A 42 8.84 0.97 -0.34
C TRP A 42 9.89 1.53 -1.30
N SER A 43 11.07 0.90 -1.42
CA SER A 43 12.09 1.30 -2.39
C SER A 43 11.96 0.57 -3.73
N ARG A 44 11.10 -0.45 -3.80
CA ARG A 44 10.83 -1.18 -5.04
C ARG A 44 9.62 -0.56 -5.74
N PRO A 45 9.68 -0.37 -7.07
CA PRO A 45 8.50 -0.01 -7.84
C PRO A 45 7.39 -1.05 -7.60
N TRP A 46 6.16 -0.57 -7.47
CA TRP A 46 4.98 -1.44 -7.41
C TRP A 46 4.92 -2.31 -8.67
N THR A 47 4.88 -3.63 -8.48
CA THR A 47 4.81 -4.59 -9.58
C THR A 47 3.39 -4.91 -10.00
N GLY A 48 2.41 -4.60 -9.15
CA GLY A 48 0.99 -4.91 -9.35
C GLY A 48 0.30 -4.11 -10.46
N PRO A 49 -1.03 -4.25 -10.58
CA PRO A 49 -1.79 -3.52 -11.59
C PRO A 49 -1.70 -2.01 -11.35
N SER A 50 -1.89 -1.24 -12.43
CA SER A 50 -1.89 0.21 -12.35
C SER A 50 -2.98 0.71 -11.39
N SER A 51 -2.81 1.91 -10.82
CA SER A 51 -3.82 2.49 -9.93
C SER A 51 -5.16 2.68 -10.63
N ASP A 52 -5.16 2.96 -11.92
CA ASP A 52 -6.38 3.20 -12.69
C ASP A 52 -7.13 1.88 -12.93
N THR A 53 -6.41 0.82 -13.27
CA THR A 53 -6.95 -0.54 -13.35
C THR A 53 -7.60 -0.97 -12.03
N ALA A 54 -6.90 -0.75 -10.90
CA ALA A 54 -7.44 -1.09 -9.59
C ALA A 54 -8.72 -0.30 -9.27
N ARG A 55 -8.75 1.01 -9.59
CA ARG A 55 -9.96 1.83 -9.40
C ARG A 55 -11.13 1.34 -10.22
N THR A 56 -10.91 0.95 -11.47
CA THR A 56 -11.98 0.40 -12.33
C THR A 56 -12.65 -0.80 -11.67
N ILE A 57 -11.88 -1.70 -11.07
CA ILE A 57 -12.42 -2.86 -10.35
C ILE A 57 -13.23 -2.43 -9.13
N PHE A 58 -12.68 -1.58 -8.26
CA PHE A 58 -13.34 -1.20 -7.01
C PHE A 58 -14.54 -0.23 -7.20
N THR A 59 -14.71 0.35 -8.38
CA THR A 59 -15.81 1.28 -8.69
C THR A 59 -16.80 0.74 -9.72
N ALA A 60 -16.60 -0.51 -10.15
CA ALA A 60 -17.43 -1.25 -11.08
C ALA A 60 -18.91 -1.17 -10.69
N GLU A 61 -19.78 -0.99 -11.68
CA GLU A 61 -21.23 -0.94 -11.46
C GLU A 61 -21.74 -2.30 -10.95
N GLU A 62 -21.10 -3.37 -11.40
CA GLU A 62 -21.38 -4.76 -11.07
C GLU A 62 -21.23 -5.04 -9.57
N ALA A 63 -20.36 -4.30 -8.88
CA ALA A 63 -20.22 -4.38 -7.43
C ALA A 63 -21.34 -3.63 -6.68
N ARG A 64 -22.09 -2.74 -7.36
CA ARG A 64 -23.13 -1.94 -6.70
C ARG A 64 -24.36 -2.78 -6.45
N GLY A 65 -24.72 -2.93 -5.18
CA GLY A 65 -25.86 -3.71 -4.74
C GLY A 65 -25.52 -5.17 -4.41
N LEU A 66 -24.27 -5.59 -4.58
CA LEU A 66 -23.77 -6.82 -4.00
C LEU A 66 -23.67 -6.69 -2.47
N THR A 67 -23.82 -7.80 -1.77
CA THR A 67 -23.44 -7.87 -0.36
C THR A 67 -21.92 -7.76 -0.20
N ASP A 68 -21.43 -7.42 0.99
CA ASP A 68 -19.99 -7.32 1.26
C ASP A 68 -19.23 -8.59 0.85
N GLU A 69 -19.80 -9.76 1.15
CA GLU A 69 -19.19 -11.04 0.79
C GLU A 69 -19.15 -11.26 -0.74
N GLN A 70 -20.21 -10.85 -1.45
CA GLN A 70 -20.25 -10.94 -2.91
C GLN A 70 -19.29 -9.94 -3.56
N CYS A 71 -19.14 -8.74 -3.00
CA CYS A 71 -18.13 -7.76 -3.41
C CYS A 71 -16.72 -8.33 -3.28
N GLU A 72 -16.38 -8.94 -2.14
CA GLU A 72 -15.04 -9.51 -1.94
C GLU A 72 -14.76 -10.66 -2.92
N ARG A 73 -15.76 -11.50 -3.23
CA ARG A 73 -15.63 -12.53 -4.27
C ARG A 73 -15.43 -11.91 -5.66
N PHE A 74 -16.19 -10.87 -5.99
CA PHE A 74 -16.06 -10.15 -7.24
C PHE A 74 -14.65 -9.55 -7.40
N TYR A 75 -14.12 -8.90 -6.36
CA TYR A 75 -12.76 -8.37 -6.37
C TYR A 75 -11.72 -9.50 -6.51
N ALA A 76 -11.87 -10.58 -5.76
CA ALA A 76 -10.96 -11.71 -5.85
C ALA A 76 -10.88 -12.27 -7.29
N THR A 77 -12.03 -12.43 -7.95
CA THR A 77 -12.08 -12.88 -9.35
C THR A 77 -11.45 -11.86 -10.29
N ALA A 78 -11.81 -10.58 -10.20
CA ALA A 78 -11.29 -9.54 -11.09
C ALA A 78 -9.76 -9.36 -10.98
N TRP A 79 -9.20 -9.50 -9.77
CA TRP A 79 -7.76 -9.46 -9.55
C TRP A 79 -7.06 -10.73 -10.07
N ALA A 80 -7.67 -11.91 -9.88
CA ALA A 80 -7.15 -13.17 -10.40
C ALA A 80 -7.12 -13.20 -11.93
N GLU A 81 -8.11 -12.62 -12.61
CA GLU A 81 -8.13 -12.47 -14.07
C GLU A 81 -6.97 -11.59 -14.59
N LEU A 82 -6.49 -10.65 -13.77
CA LEU A 82 -5.30 -9.85 -14.05
C LEU A 82 -3.98 -10.57 -13.69
N GLY A 83 -4.06 -11.80 -13.18
CA GLY A 83 -2.90 -12.58 -12.74
C GLY A 83 -2.34 -12.16 -11.38
N TRP A 84 -3.14 -11.46 -10.56
CA TRP A 84 -2.72 -10.99 -9.24
C TRP A 84 -3.47 -11.74 -8.13
N ASP A 85 -2.71 -12.18 -7.13
CA ASP A 85 -3.29 -12.74 -5.92
C ASP A 85 -4.01 -11.64 -5.13
N TYR A 86 -5.28 -11.89 -4.81
CA TYR A 86 -6.09 -11.04 -3.96
C TYR A 86 -6.34 -11.74 -2.61
N PRO A 87 -6.19 -11.06 -1.46
CA PRO A 87 -6.20 -11.67 -0.14
C PRO A 87 -7.61 -12.01 0.37
N TYR A 88 -8.42 -12.67 -0.46
CA TYR A 88 -9.72 -13.17 -0.08
C TYR A 88 -9.61 -14.55 0.57
N THR A 89 -10.28 -14.72 1.71
CA THR A 89 -10.38 -16.00 2.42
C THR A 89 -11.85 -16.29 2.72
N ALA A 90 -12.27 -17.52 2.43
CA ALA A 90 -13.60 -18.01 2.75
C ALA A 90 -13.58 -19.52 2.94
N GLU A 91 -14.54 -20.04 3.71
CA GLU A 91 -14.68 -21.47 3.93
C GLU A 91 -14.88 -22.20 2.59
N GLY A 92 -14.08 -23.25 2.35
CA GLY A 92 -14.09 -24.00 1.09
C GLY A 92 -13.39 -23.32 -0.10
N VAL A 93 -12.80 -22.13 0.08
CA VAL A 93 -12.02 -21.44 -0.95
C VAL A 93 -10.53 -21.59 -0.65
N HIS A 94 -9.80 -22.22 -1.57
CA HIS A 94 -8.35 -22.34 -1.51
C HIS A 94 -7.71 -21.49 -2.61
N GLN A 95 -6.75 -20.64 -2.23
CA GLN A 95 -5.93 -19.92 -3.20
C GLN A 95 -5.05 -20.93 -3.94
N VAL A 96 -5.15 -20.95 -5.27
CA VAL A 96 -4.28 -21.76 -6.12
C VAL A 96 -3.28 -20.82 -6.76
N SER A 97 -2.04 -20.85 -6.30
CA SER A 97 -0.95 -20.12 -6.93
C SER A 97 -0.65 -20.75 -8.28
N ALA A 98 -1.10 -20.13 -9.37
CA ALA A 98 -0.67 -20.52 -10.70
C ALA A 98 0.78 -20.03 -10.87
N GLU A 99 1.76 -20.95 -10.79
CA GLU A 99 3.11 -20.64 -11.24
C GLU A 99 3.08 -20.29 -12.73
N VAL A 100 3.04 -18.99 -13.05
CA VAL A 100 3.22 -18.52 -14.42
C VAL A 100 4.71 -18.70 -14.75
N ARG A 101 5.03 -19.83 -15.38
CA ARG A 101 6.36 -20.13 -15.89
C ARG A 101 6.65 -19.16 -17.05
N ALA A 102 7.52 -18.18 -16.80
CA ALA A 102 8.03 -17.23 -17.78
C ALA A 102 8.92 -17.90 -18.84
#